data_AF-A0A7Z8YS54-F1
#
_entry.id   AF-A0A7Z8YS54-F1
#
_cell.length_a   1.000
_cell.length_b   1.000
_cell.length_c   1.000
_cell.angle_alpha   90.00
_cell.angle_beta   90.00
_cell.angle_gamma   90.00
#
_symmetry.space_group_name_H-M   'P 1'
#
loop_
_entity.id
_entity.type
_entity.pdbx_description
1 polymer ?
#
loop_
_entity_poly.entity_id
_entity_poly.type
_entity_poly.pdbx_seq_one_letter_code
_entity_poly.pdbx_strand_id
1 'polypeptide(L)'
;MFKTVFYAKKGLAIISLGIAFSCNQEKSNNLISEETADFVSVVVDSAVSPSIDLSVSDSMTYVSEEEPITPYEKAERENTSYAWKRFLEENPNHPNKKEISEKIIRLEVDEILADNQTGQMPSFDNYSTKHSSTSTVEIKNDTGCELTVRYSGVEAKILHIPNGNTQTIILKSGSYKIAASACGKNYAGDEDLHGNYGSTFYISRRYGY
;
A
#
# COMPACT_ATOMS: atom_id res chain seq x y z
N MET A 1 29.59 38.92 -10.87
CA MET A 1 30.30 37.84 -11.59
C MET A 1 29.44 36.59 -11.46
N PHE A 2 28.54 36.37 -12.43
CA PHE A 2 27.51 35.32 -12.35
C PHE A 2 28.07 34.02 -12.94
N LYS A 3 28.06 32.94 -12.15
CA LYS A 3 28.38 31.58 -12.64
C LYS A 3 27.08 30.82 -12.82
N THR A 4 26.62 30.74 -14.06
CA THR A 4 25.62 29.79 -14.53
C THR A 4 26.27 28.42 -14.63
N VAL A 5 25.71 27.40 -13.97
CA VAL A 5 26.14 26.01 -14.10
C VAL A 5 25.01 25.24 -14.79
N PHE A 6 25.29 24.76 -16.00
CA PHE A 6 24.44 23.86 -16.76
C PHE A 6 24.71 22.43 -16.28
N TYR A 7 23.66 21.69 -15.90
CA TYR A 7 23.77 20.23 -15.75
C TYR A 7 23.10 19.54 -16.94
N ALA A 8 23.89 18.70 -17.60
CA ALA A 8 23.49 17.89 -18.75
C ALA A 8 22.53 16.77 -18.33
N LYS A 9 21.34 16.75 -18.93
CA LYS A 9 20.33 15.71 -18.81
C LYS A 9 20.79 14.48 -19.58
N LYS A 10 21.32 13.45 -18.91
CA LYS A 10 21.51 12.13 -19.52
C LYS A 10 20.15 11.45 -19.63
N GLY A 11 19.71 11.25 -20.86
CA GLY A 11 18.49 10.52 -21.19
C GLY A 11 18.63 9.05 -20.80
N LEU A 12 17.63 8.55 -20.09
CA LEU A 12 17.37 7.13 -19.93
C LEU A 12 16.02 6.86 -20.59
N ALA A 13 16.05 6.10 -21.68
CA ALA A 13 14.86 5.62 -22.37
C ALA A 13 14.18 4.56 -21.50
N ILE A 14 13.00 4.87 -20.97
CA ILE A 14 12.14 3.86 -20.36
C ILE A 14 11.26 3.32 -21.49
N ILE A 15 11.55 2.09 -21.91
CA ILE A 15 10.66 1.29 -22.76
C ILE A 15 9.44 0.98 -21.89
N SER A 16 8.32 1.63 -22.18
CA SER A 16 7.03 1.30 -21.60
C SER A 16 6.58 -0.04 -22.18
N LEU A 17 6.76 -1.12 -21.43
CA LEU A 17 6.05 -2.37 -21.67
C LEU A 17 4.67 -2.23 -21.03
N GLY A 18 3.67 -1.93 -21.85
CA GLY A 18 2.28 -1.92 -21.44
C GLY A 18 1.83 -3.33 -21.10
N ILE A 19 1.59 -3.61 -19.82
CA ILE A 19 0.80 -4.75 -19.38
C ILE A 19 -0.65 -4.27 -19.33
N ALA A 20 -1.41 -4.60 -20.38
CA ALA A 20 -2.85 -4.41 -20.39
C ALA A 20 -3.48 -5.44 -19.42
N PHE A 21 -4.02 -4.97 -18.29
CA PHE A 21 -4.95 -5.76 -17.50
C PHE A 21 -6.34 -5.69 -18.13
N SER A 22 -6.75 -6.79 -18.75
CA SER A 22 -8.10 -7.02 -19.23
C SER A 22 -9.01 -7.31 -18.03
N CYS A 23 -9.90 -6.38 -17.68
CA CYS A 23 -10.98 -6.63 -16.73
C CYS A 23 -12.00 -7.58 -17.37
N ASN A 24 -12.04 -8.82 -16.90
CA ASN A 24 -13.09 -9.78 -17.21
C ASN A 24 -14.23 -9.55 -16.21
N GLN A 25 -15.36 -9.00 -16.64
CA GLN A 25 -16.57 -8.97 -15.82
C GLN A 25 -17.25 -10.33 -15.91
N GLU A 26 -17.15 -11.10 -14.84
CA GLU A 26 -17.92 -12.32 -14.64
C GLU A 26 -19.30 -11.96 -14.11
N LYS A 27 -20.33 -12.34 -14.87
CA LYS A 27 -21.75 -12.27 -14.52
C LYS A 27 -22.01 -13.01 -13.21
N SER A 28 -22.60 -12.35 -12.21
CA SER A 28 -23.38 -13.04 -11.18
C SER A 28 -24.87 -12.83 -11.43
N ASN A 29 -25.60 -13.94 -11.43
CA ASN A 29 -27.01 -14.01 -11.76
C ASN A 29 -27.87 -13.57 -10.58
N ASN A 30 -28.72 -12.59 -10.86
CA ASN A 30 -30.18 -12.59 -10.66
C ASN A 30 -30.78 -13.45 -9.54
N LEU A 31 -31.42 -12.80 -8.56
CA LEU A 31 -32.60 -13.28 -7.83
C LEU A 31 -33.08 -12.14 -6.93
N ILE A 32 -34.11 -11.40 -7.36
CA ILE A 32 -35.19 -10.91 -6.47
C ILE A 32 -36.46 -10.83 -7.32
N SER A 33 -37.47 -11.48 -6.76
CA SER A 33 -38.88 -11.67 -7.10
C SER A 33 -39.59 -10.64 -7.97
N GLU A 34 -40.32 -11.19 -8.94
CA GLU A 34 -41.48 -10.60 -9.62
C GLU A 34 -42.55 -10.18 -8.62
N GLU A 35 -43.06 -8.95 -8.76
CA GLU A 35 -44.39 -8.58 -8.30
C GLU A 35 -45.19 -8.12 -9.53
N THR A 36 -46.32 -8.78 -9.70
CA THR A 36 -47.23 -8.74 -10.83
C THR A 36 -48.01 -7.42 -10.87
N ALA A 37 -47.96 -6.70 -11.98
CA ALA A 37 -48.93 -5.65 -12.29
C ALA A 37 -49.59 -5.94 -13.65
N ASP A 38 -50.87 -6.27 -13.53
CA ASP A 38 -51.87 -6.52 -14.54
C ASP A 38 -51.95 -5.37 -15.57
N PHE A 39 -51.92 -5.66 -16.87
CA PHE A 39 -52.27 -4.67 -17.88
C PHE A 39 -53.28 -5.26 -18.89
N VAL A 40 -54.52 -4.82 -18.72
CA VAL A 40 -55.66 -5.08 -19.57
C VAL A 40 -55.46 -4.36 -20.92
N SER A 41 -55.54 -5.11 -22.01
CA SER A 41 -55.60 -4.56 -23.36
C SER A 41 -57.00 -4.00 -23.64
N VAL A 42 -57.10 -2.71 -23.94
CA VAL A 42 -58.28 -2.13 -24.59
C VAL A 42 -57.83 -1.39 -25.85
N VAL A 43 -58.39 -1.82 -26.98
CA VAL A 43 -58.22 -1.25 -28.30
C VAL A 43 -59.25 -0.14 -28.47
N VAL A 44 -58.84 1.04 -28.95
CA VAL A 44 -59.75 2.00 -29.59
C VAL A 44 -58.97 2.86 -30.59
N ASP A 45 -59.35 2.73 -31.86
CA ASP A 45 -59.02 3.64 -32.96
C ASP A 45 -59.64 5.02 -32.73
N SER A 46 -58.86 6.09 -32.94
CA SER A 46 -59.19 7.17 -33.89
C SER A 46 -58.37 8.43 -33.65
N ALA A 47 -58.00 9.04 -34.78
CA ALA A 47 -57.22 10.25 -34.94
C ALA A 47 -57.71 11.45 -34.12
N VAL A 48 -56.75 12.27 -33.65
CA VAL A 48 -56.73 13.74 -33.72
C VAL A 48 -55.36 14.20 -33.23
N SER A 49 -54.68 15.01 -34.04
CA SER A 49 -53.42 15.66 -33.69
C SER A 49 -53.64 16.74 -32.63
N PRO A 50 -52.79 16.81 -31.59
CA PRO A 50 -52.49 18.06 -30.93
C PRO A 50 -51.06 18.49 -31.27
N SER A 51 -50.92 19.70 -31.78
CA SER A 51 -49.65 20.43 -31.79
C SER A 51 -49.16 20.58 -30.35
N ILE A 52 -48.21 19.75 -29.95
CA ILE A 52 -47.48 19.89 -28.69
C ILE A 52 -46.41 20.96 -28.92
N ASP A 53 -46.61 22.11 -28.28
CA ASP A 53 -45.58 23.13 -28.12
C ASP A 53 -44.45 22.55 -27.26
N LEU A 54 -43.37 22.16 -27.92
CA LEU A 54 -42.16 21.64 -27.30
C LEU A 54 -41.38 22.85 -26.73
N SER A 55 -41.79 23.32 -25.55
CA SER A 55 -40.88 24.12 -24.73
C SER A 55 -39.75 23.21 -24.27
N VAL A 56 -38.66 23.23 -25.04
CA VAL A 56 -37.38 22.66 -24.65
C VAL A 56 -36.94 23.43 -23.42
N SER A 57 -37.20 22.89 -22.24
CA SER A 57 -36.52 23.31 -21.04
C SER A 57 -35.07 22.84 -21.19
N ASP A 58 -34.18 23.79 -21.51
CA ASP A 58 -32.74 23.60 -21.36
C ASP A 58 -32.50 23.22 -19.89
N SER A 59 -32.34 21.92 -19.66
CA SER A 59 -31.86 21.38 -18.41
C SER A 59 -30.38 21.77 -18.32
N MET A 60 -30.12 22.94 -17.75
CA MET A 60 -28.77 23.33 -17.35
C MET A 60 -28.22 22.23 -16.45
N THR A 61 -27.34 21.44 -17.03
CA THR A 61 -26.55 20.44 -16.32
C THR A 61 -25.53 21.24 -15.53
N TYR A 62 -25.81 21.45 -14.24
CA TYR A 62 -24.85 21.99 -13.30
C TYR A 62 -23.72 20.97 -13.17
N VAL A 63 -22.65 21.18 -13.94
CA VAL A 63 -21.37 20.53 -13.70
C VAL A 63 -20.80 21.20 -12.45
N SER A 64 -20.93 20.52 -11.31
CA SER A 64 -20.22 20.90 -10.10
C SER A 64 -18.73 20.86 -10.41
N GLU A 65 -18.09 22.03 -10.46
CA GLU A 65 -16.63 22.14 -10.50
C GLU A 65 -16.10 21.54 -9.19
N GLU A 66 -15.60 20.30 -9.23
CA GLU A 66 -14.92 19.72 -8.08
C GLU A 66 -13.64 20.52 -7.84
N GLU A 67 -13.49 21.08 -6.64
CA GLU A 67 -12.26 21.72 -6.17
C GLU A 67 -11.06 20.78 -6.43
N PRO A 68 -9.93 21.31 -6.92
CA PRO A 68 -8.78 20.47 -7.23
C PRO A 68 -8.26 19.81 -5.95
N ILE A 69 -8.32 18.48 -5.92
CA ILE A 69 -7.78 17.66 -4.83
C ILE A 69 -6.29 17.97 -4.60
N THR A 70 -5.91 18.18 -3.35
CA THR A 70 -4.51 18.40 -2.99
C THR A 70 -3.71 17.08 -3.09
N PRO A 71 -2.37 17.14 -3.24
CA PRO A 71 -1.53 15.94 -3.23
C PRO A 71 -1.67 15.11 -1.94
N TYR A 72 -1.92 15.79 -0.81
CA TYR A 72 -2.14 15.13 0.49
C TYR A 72 -3.47 14.37 0.49
N GLU A 73 -4.58 15.01 0.10
CA GLU A 73 -5.90 14.37 0.01
C GLU A 73 -5.91 13.23 -1.00
N LYS A 74 -5.12 13.35 -2.07
CA LYS A 74 -4.91 12.24 -3.02
C LYS A 74 -4.23 11.05 -2.33
N ALA A 75 -3.12 11.28 -1.62
CA ALA A 75 -2.41 10.22 -0.91
C ALA A 75 -3.27 9.58 0.19
N GLU A 76 -4.09 10.38 0.87
CA GLU A 76 -5.04 9.91 1.88
C GLU A 76 -6.16 9.05 1.28
N ARG A 77 -6.70 9.43 0.12
CA ARG A 77 -7.72 8.63 -0.58
C ARG A 77 -7.19 7.32 -1.11
N GLU A 78 -5.98 7.31 -1.67
CA GLU A 78 -5.34 6.09 -2.17
C GLU A 78 -4.89 5.18 -1.00
N ASN A 79 -4.42 5.78 0.09
CA ASN A 79 -4.00 5.11 1.32
C ASN A 79 -3.07 3.89 1.12
N THR A 80 -2.16 3.97 0.15
CA THR A 80 -1.12 2.95 -0.10
C THR A 80 0.25 3.48 0.29
N SER A 81 1.18 2.56 0.60
CA SER A 81 2.57 2.95 0.90
C SER A 81 3.19 3.72 -0.26
N TYR A 82 2.85 3.34 -1.50
CA TYR A 82 3.31 3.99 -2.73
C TYR A 82 2.81 5.45 -2.83
N ALA A 83 1.52 5.69 -2.58
CA ALA A 83 0.94 7.03 -2.65
C ALA A 83 1.60 7.99 -1.66
N TRP A 84 1.81 7.54 -0.42
CA TRP A 84 2.47 8.34 0.62
C TRP A 84 3.97 8.56 0.36
N LYS A 85 4.67 7.57 -0.20
CA LYS A 85 6.08 7.73 -0.63
C LYS A 85 6.19 8.80 -1.70
N ARG A 86 5.37 8.71 -2.75
CA ARG A 86 5.30 9.71 -3.81
C ARG A 86 5.00 11.10 -3.26
N PHE A 87 4.06 11.20 -2.31
CA PHE A 87 3.75 12.45 -1.64
C PHE A 87 5.00 13.04 -0.96
N LEU A 88 5.79 12.24 -0.21
CA LEU A 88 7.01 12.72 0.45
C LEU A 88 8.16 13.05 -0.52
N GLU A 89 8.24 12.37 -1.67
CA GLU A 89 9.20 12.70 -2.73
C GLU A 89 8.91 14.09 -3.32
N GLU A 90 7.63 14.39 -3.55
CA GLU A 90 7.17 15.69 -4.06
C GLU A 90 7.14 16.78 -2.96
N ASN A 91 7.04 16.39 -1.68
CA ASN A 91 6.92 17.29 -0.52
C ASN A 91 7.94 16.96 0.59
N PRO A 92 9.26 17.05 0.32
CA PRO A 92 10.31 16.51 1.21
C PRO A 92 10.45 17.23 2.56
N ASN A 93 9.89 18.44 2.69
CA ASN A 93 9.92 19.28 3.89
C ASN A 93 8.55 19.40 4.56
N HIS A 94 7.60 18.51 4.24
CA HIS A 94 6.27 18.54 4.86
C HIS A 94 6.37 18.49 6.40
N PRO A 95 5.60 19.30 7.14
CA PRO A 95 5.71 19.39 8.60
C PRO A 95 5.50 18.03 9.30
N ASN A 96 4.60 17.20 8.75
CA ASN A 96 4.30 15.87 9.31
C ASN A 96 5.11 14.74 8.66
N LYS A 97 6.26 15.04 8.03
CA LYS A 97 7.09 14.04 7.34
C LYS A 97 7.37 12.79 8.19
N LYS A 98 7.68 12.98 9.48
CA LYS A 98 7.96 11.87 10.39
C LYS A 98 6.75 10.94 10.55
N GLU A 99 5.58 11.50 10.81
CA GLU A 99 4.32 10.75 10.94
C GLU A 99 3.95 10.03 9.64
N ILE A 100 4.11 10.71 8.50
CA ILE A 100 3.89 10.10 7.18
C ILE A 100 4.89 8.96 6.92
N SER A 101 6.15 9.11 7.34
CA SER A 101 7.15 8.03 7.23
C SER A 101 6.76 6.82 8.06
N GLU A 102 6.26 7.03 9.28
CA GLU A 102 5.72 5.95 10.12
C GLU A 102 4.49 5.31 9.47
N LYS A 103 3.59 6.10 8.89
CA LYS A 103 2.42 5.59 8.13
C LYS A 103 2.85 4.73 6.95
N ILE A 104 3.86 5.16 6.19
CA ILE A 104 4.43 4.37 5.09
C ILE A 104 4.91 3.01 5.58
N ILE A 105 5.69 2.97 6.68
CA ILE A 105 6.19 1.70 7.24
C ILE A 105 5.04 0.76 7.62
N ARG A 106 3.98 1.30 8.25
CA ARG A 106 2.81 0.51 8.64
C ARG A 106 2.10 -0.08 7.43
N LEU A 107 1.86 0.74 6.40
CA LEU A 107 1.24 0.30 5.14
C LEU A 107 2.09 -0.74 4.42
N GLU A 108 3.42 -0.56 4.34
CA GLU A 108 4.31 -1.56 3.74
C GLU A 108 4.24 -2.90 4.47
N VAL A 109 4.18 -2.89 5.80
CA VAL A 109 4.05 -4.13 6.59
C VAL A 109 2.71 -4.81 6.30
N ASP A 110 1.61 -4.06 6.28
CA ASP A 110 0.29 -4.62 6.00
C ASP A 110 0.17 -5.13 4.55
N GLU A 111 0.73 -4.41 3.57
CA GLU A 111 0.80 -4.83 2.16
C GLU A 111 1.60 -6.13 2.00
N ILE A 112 2.75 -6.24 2.68
CA ILE A 112 3.56 -7.48 2.66
C ILE A 112 2.82 -8.63 3.33
N LEU A 113 2.19 -8.42 4.49
CA LEU A 113 1.43 -9.47 5.18
C LEU A 113 0.23 -9.96 4.36
N ALA A 114 -0.39 -9.09 3.57
CA ALA A 114 -1.53 -9.42 2.72
C ALA A 114 -1.13 -10.17 1.43
N ASP A 115 0.15 -10.14 1.04
CA ASP A 115 0.65 -10.80 -0.17
C ASP A 115 0.75 -12.33 0.05
N ASN A 116 0.16 -13.10 -0.87
CA ASN A 116 0.15 -14.57 -0.82
C ASN A 116 1.53 -15.20 -1.10
N GLN A 117 2.48 -14.44 -1.62
CA GLN A 117 3.86 -14.87 -1.87
C GLN A 117 4.78 -14.63 -0.66
N THR A 118 4.27 -13.98 0.40
CA THR A 118 5.05 -13.68 1.58
C THR A 118 5.42 -14.95 2.34
N GLY A 119 6.73 -15.12 2.51
CA GLY A 119 7.30 -16.20 3.30
C GLY A 119 7.12 -15.99 4.79
N GLN A 120 7.35 -17.05 5.57
CA GLN A 120 7.37 -16.97 7.02
C GLN A 120 8.71 -16.39 7.51
N MET A 121 8.65 -15.49 8.48
CA MET A 121 9.84 -14.94 9.12
C MET A 121 10.61 -16.01 9.92
N PRO A 122 11.95 -15.99 9.95
CA PRO A 122 12.69 -16.83 10.90
C PRO A 122 12.30 -16.49 12.34
N SER A 123 12.27 -17.52 13.19
CA SER A 123 11.99 -17.36 14.62
C SER A 123 13.01 -16.43 15.28
N PHE A 124 12.55 -15.63 16.24
CA PHE A 124 13.42 -14.81 17.07
C PHE A 124 13.85 -15.64 18.29
N ASP A 125 15.16 -15.70 18.53
CA ASP A 125 15.70 -16.29 19.75
C ASP A 125 15.61 -15.25 20.86
N ASN A 126 14.93 -15.60 21.95
CA ASN A 126 14.90 -14.76 23.13
C ASN A 126 16.14 -15.04 23.99
N TYR A 127 16.99 -14.02 24.19
CA TYR A 127 18.22 -14.12 24.96
C TYR A 127 18.08 -13.63 26.41
N SER A 128 16.87 -13.25 26.86
CA SER A 128 16.64 -12.70 28.20
C SER A 128 15.34 -13.18 28.84
N THR A 129 15.43 -13.58 30.11
CA THR A 129 14.26 -13.90 30.96
C THR A 129 13.67 -12.67 31.66
N LYS A 130 14.22 -11.47 31.45
CA LYS A 130 13.81 -10.23 32.13
C LYS A 130 12.92 -9.36 31.24
N HIS A 131 11.75 -9.00 31.76
CA HIS A 131 10.86 -8.02 31.16
C HIS A 131 11.34 -6.58 31.40
N SER A 132 11.35 -5.79 30.33
CA SER A 132 11.66 -4.36 30.34
C SER A 132 10.60 -3.58 29.55
N SER A 133 10.59 -2.24 29.70
CA SER A 133 9.72 -1.35 28.92
C SER A 133 10.21 -1.13 27.48
N THR A 134 11.46 -1.49 27.22
CA THR A 134 12.12 -1.45 25.92
C THR A 134 12.67 -2.82 25.58
N SER A 135 12.62 -3.19 24.31
CA SER A 135 13.18 -4.42 23.78
C SER A 135 14.39 -4.13 22.92
N THR A 136 15.47 -4.89 23.11
CA THR A 136 16.67 -4.82 22.27
C THR A 136 16.58 -5.95 21.27
N VAL A 137 16.66 -5.65 19.97
CA VAL A 137 16.61 -6.66 18.91
C VAL A 137 17.88 -6.58 18.09
N GLU A 138 18.67 -7.65 18.09
CA GLU A 138 19.84 -7.80 17.23
C GLU A 138 19.46 -8.59 15.97
N ILE A 139 19.78 -8.04 14.79
CA ILE A 139 19.53 -8.68 13.51
C ILE A 139 20.83 -8.83 12.75
N LYS A 140 21.18 -10.07 12.42
CA LYS A 140 22.28 -10.39 11.52
C LYS A 140 21.74 -10.69 10.12
N ASN A 141 22.35 -10.07 9.10
CA ASN A 141 22.00 -10.29 7.70
C ASN A 141 23.00 -11.24 7.02
N ASP A 142 22.63 -12.51 6.90
CA ASP A 142 23.37 -13.52 6.14
C ASP A 142 22.65 -13.90 4.83
N THR A 143 21.80 -13.01 4.29
CA THR A 143 20.95 -13.31 3.11
C THR A 143 21.69 -13.25 1.78
N GLY A 144 22.86 -12.59 1.72
CA GLY A 144 23.59 -12.34 0.47
C GLY A 144 23.19 -11.03 -0.24
N CYS A 145 22.19 -10.30 0.26
CA CYS A 145 21.73 -9.01 -0.28
C CYS A 145 21.56 -7.98 0.86
N GLU A 146 21.17 -6.76 0.55
CA GLU A 146 20.66 -5.84 1.59
C GLU A 146 19.35 -6.39 2.16
N LEU A 147 19.23 -6.36 3.49
CA LEU A 147 18.06 -6.74 4.25
C LEU A 147 17.37 -5.48 4.75
N THR A 148 16.10 -5.31 4.42
CA THR A 148 15.25 -4.25 4.98
C THR A 148 14.26 -4.88 5.95
N VAL A 149 14.28 -4.47 7.22
CA VAL A 149 13.34 -4.94 8.26
C VAL A 149 12.47 -3.79 8.71
N ARG A 150 11.15 -4.02 8.76
CA ARG A 150 10.11 -3.06 9.10
C ARG A 150 9.33 -3.58 10.29
N TYR A 151 9.19 -2.72 11.30
CA TYR A 151 8.40 -2.97 12.50
C TYR A 151 7.16 -2.09 12.45
N SER A 152 5.99 -2.68 12.69
CA SER A 152 4.70 -1.99 12.82
C SER A 152 3.99 -2.47 14.07
N GLY A 153 3.91 -1.61 15.08
CA GLY A 153 3.26 -1.93 16.36
C GLY A 153 3.13 -0.70 17.23
N VAL A 154 3.57 -0.81 18.49
CA VAL A 154 3.63 0.29 19.47
C VAL A 154 4.38 1.51 18.91
N GLU A 155 5.39 1.26 18.07
CA GLU A 155 6.00 2.26 17.21
C GLU A 155 6.25 1.67 15.81
N ALA A 156 6.62 2.52 14.84
CA ALA A 156 7.01 2.09 13.51
C ALA A 156 8.47 2.46 13.25
N LYS A 157 9.28 1.46 12.87
CA LYS A 157 10.72 1.65 12.58
C LYS A 157 11.16 0.78 11.42
N ILE A 158 12.16 1.24 10.68
CA ILE A 158 12.77 0.54 9.56
C ILE A 158 14.28 0.47 9.75
N LEU A 159 14.86 -0.70 9.47
CA LEU A 159 16.30 -0.96 9.46
C LEU A 159 16.72 -1.38 8.06
N HIS A 160 17.85 -0.85 7.60
CA HIS A 160 18.53 -1.29 6.39
C HIS A 160 19.90 -1.87 6.80
N ILE A 161 20.07 -3.16 6.61
CA ILE A 161 21.23 -3.93 7.06
C ILE A 161 21.95 -4.45 5.82
N PRO A 162 23.14 -3.94 5.48
CA PRO A 162 23.90 -4.48 4.36
C PRO A 162 24.28 -5.94 4.56
N ASN A 163 24.58 -6.65 3.47
CA ASN A 163 24.98 -8.06 3.54
C ASN A 163 26.20 -8.26 4.46
N GLY A 164 26.15 -9.28 5.31
CA GLY A 164 27.21 -9.66 6.24
C GLY A 164 27.31 -8.79 7.50
N ASN A 165 26.44 -7.79 7.65
CA ASN A 165 26.41 -6.92 8.83
C ASN A 165 25.36 -7.35 9.84
N THR A 166 25.59 -6.91 11.08
CA THR A 166 24.64 -6.99 12.19
C THR A 166 24.24 -5.58 12.59
N GLN A 167 22.96 -5.37 12.88
CA GLN A 167 22.48 -4.14 13.50
C GLN A 167 21.60 -4.44 14.71
N THR A 168 21.65 -3.55 15.68
CA THR A 168 20.83 -3.60 16.87
C THR A 168 19.85 -2.44 16.85
N ILE A 169 18.57 -2.72 17.10
CA ILE A 169 17.52 -1.72 17.28
C ILE A 169 16.94 -1.82 18.69
N ILE A 170 16.63 -0.65 19.26
CA ILE A 170 15.86 -0.55 20.50
C ILE A 170 14.42 -0.19 20.13
N LEU A 171 13.48 -1.01 20.57
CA LEU A 171 12.04 -0.85 20.39
C LEU A 171 11.34 -0.64 21.73
N LYS A 172 10.17 0.00 21.74
CA LYS A 172 9.26 -0.09 22.89
C LYS A 172 8.72 -1.51 23.00
N SER A 173 8.56 -2.03 24.21
CA SER A 173 8.02 -3.38 24.38
C SER A 173 6.52 -3.44 24.04
N GLY A 174 6.09 -4.54 23.42
CA GLY A 174 4.72 -4.77 22.97
C GLY A 174 4.66 -5.64 21.71
N SER A 175 3.45 -5.75 21.15
CA SER A 175 3.16 -6.54 19.95
C SER A 175 3.56 -5.79 18.67
N TYR A 176 4.18 -6.50 17.75
CA TYR A 176 4.58 -6.00 16.44
C TYR A 176 4.23 -6.97 15.33
N LYS A 177 3.71 -6.43 14.24
CA LYS A 177 3.84 -7.01 12.91
C LYS A 177 5.21 -6.65 12.37
N ILE A 178 5.93 -7.64 11.86
CA ILE A 178 7.28 -7.45 11.33
C ILE A 178 7.30 -7.96 9.90
N ALA A 179 7.87 -7.15 9.01
CA ALA A 179 8.11 -7.52 7.62
C ALA A 179 9.58 -7.34 7.26
N ALA A 180 10.15 -8.30 6.55
CA ALA A 180 11.52 -8.29 6.07
C ALA A 180 11.54 -8.49 4.55
N SER A 181 12.35 -7.70 3.86
CA SER A 181 12.59 -7.83 2.42
C SER A 181 14.07 -8.07 2.17
N ALA A 182 14.41 -9.15 1.46
CA ALA A 182 15.77 -9.45 1.04
C ALA A 182 15.76 -10.19 -0.30
N CYS A 183 16.68 -9.81 -1.20
CA CYS A 183 16.84 -10.43 -2.51
C CYS A 183 15.53 -10.55 -3.33
N GLY A 184 14.64 -9.55 -3.23
CA GLY A 184 13.35 -9.54 -3.94
C GLY A 184 12.29 -10.48 -3.36
N LYS A 185 12.53 -11.07 -2.19
CA LYS A 185 11.55 -11.87 -1.44
C LYS A 185 11.14 -11.16 -0.17
N ASN A 186 9.88 -11.36 0.21
CA ASN A 186 9.32 -10.82 1.44
C ASN A 186 9.03 -11.94 2.43
N TYR A 187 9.18 -11.60 3.70
CA TYR A 187 8.89 -12.46 4.84
C TYR A 187 8.16 -11.64 5.87
N ALA A 188 7.18 -12.22 6.55
CA ALA A 188 6.49 -11.52 7.63
C ALA A 188 6.04 -12.46 8.73
N GLY A 189 5.72 -11.87 9.87
CA GLY A 189 5.19 -12.55 11.05
C GLY A 189 4.86 -11.56 12.15
N ASP A 190 4.30 -12.09 13.24
CA ASP A 190 3.96 -11.35 14.44
C ASP A 190 4.90 -11.74 15.57
N GLU A 191 5.34 -10.76 16.36
CA GLU A 191 6.21 -10.98 17.52
C GLU A 191 5.78 -10.11 18.70
N ASP A 192 5.81 -10.69 19.90
CA ASP A 192 5.59 -9.99 21.16
C ASP A 192 6.93 -9.72 21.86
N LEU A 193 7.39 -8.47 21.80
CA LEU A 193 8.73 -8.08 22.25
C LEU A 193 8.69 -7.50 23.67
N HIS A 194 9.21 -8.22 24.66
CA HIS A 194 9.26 -7.82 26.08
C HIS A 194 10.60 -8.13 26.76
N GLY A 195 11.73 -7.68 26.18
CA GLY A 195 13.07 -8.04 26.65
C GLY A 195 14.15 -7.98 25.56
N ASN A 196 15.21 -8.79 25.68
CA ASN A 196 16.28 -8.84 24.68
C ASN A 196 16.09 -10.04 23.75
N TYR A 197 16.02 -9.77 22.46
CA TYR A 197 15.85 -10.74 21.40
C TYR A 197 17.00 -10.63 20.41
N GLY A 198 17.31 -11.72 19.72
CA GLY A 198 18.03 -11.63 18.46
C GLY A 198 17.50 -12.61 17.45
N SER A 199 17.63 -12.27 16.19
CA SER A 199 17.27 -13.15 15.09
C SER A 199 18.34 -13.06 14.02
N THR A 200 18.77 -14.22 13.54
CA THR A 200 19.65 -14.29 12.38
C THR A 200 18.80 -14.56 11.15
N PHE A 201 18.81 -13.63 10.20
CA PHE A 201 18.12 -13.80 8.93
C PHE A 201 19.04 -14.54 7.95
N TYR A 202 18.61 -15.74 7.57
CA TYR A 202 19.24 -16.53 6.53
C TYR A 202 18.18 -16.95 5.50
N ILE A 203 18.54 -16.90 4.22
CA ILE A 203 17.72 -17.54 3.17
C ILE A 203 18.10 -19.02 3.19
N SER A 204 17.26 -19.86 3.81
CA SER A 204 17.44 -21.31 3.70
C SER A 204 17.22 -21.73 2.24
N ARG A 205 18.30 -22.07 1.54
CA ARG A 205 18.19 -22.83 0.30
C ARG A 205 17.82 -24.25 0.70
N ARG A 206 16.53 -24.60 0.68
CA ARG A 206 16.15 -26.02 0.65
C ARG A 206 16.71 -26.60 -0.65
N TYR A 207 17.83 -27.31 -0.56
CA TYR A 207 18.19 -28.28 -1.59
C TYR A 207 17.20 -29.43 -1.44
N GLY A 208 16.23 -29.50 -2.35
CA GLY A 208 15.42 -30.71 -2.52
C GLY A 208 16.34 -31.81 -3.04
N TYR A 209 16.46 -32.89 -2.27
CA TYR A 209 17.01 -34.16 -2.73
C TYR A 209 15.91 -34.98 -3.40
#